data_AF-A0A510UN15-F1
#
_entry.id   AF-A0A510UN15-F1
#
_cell.length_a   1.000
_cell.length_b   1.000
_cell.length_c   1.000
_cell.angle_alpha   90.00
_cell.angle_beta   90.00
_cell.angle_gamma   90.00
#
_symmetry.space_group_name_H-M   'P 1'
#
loop_
_entity.id
_entity.type
_entity.pdbx_description
1 polymer ?
#
loop_
_entity_poly.entity_id
_entity_poly.type
_entity_poly.pdbx_seq_one_letter_code
_entity_poly.pdbx_strand_id
1 'polypeptide(L)'
;MKIKKKLLATVLLGCVLSGSALADKVTYDKAVADSKAYQDSLPHYENERSGLGPDETGGENSANKMGKWVKLGSSTMLNAGQYASVLAPSATGKSCLKGEKGFIASTRSKCVQWNSGGSFCYKYETSLSMDNGFKAECR
;
A
#
# COMPACT_ATOMS: atom_id res chain seq x y z
N MET A 1 -19.68 35.76 47.54
CA MET A 1 -19.88 34.32 47.25
C MET A 1 -21.36 34.02 46.96
N LYS A 2 -21.82 34.17 45.70
CA LYS A 2 -23.20 33.83 45.26
C LYS A 2 -23.22 33.43 43.77
N ILE A 3 -22.34 32.51 43.35
CA ILE A 3 -22.28 32.00 41.95
C ILE A 3 -22.32 30.46 41.97
N LYS A 4 -23.36 29.88 42.60
CA LYS A 4 -23.53 28.41 42.59
C LYS A 4 -24.94 27.94 42.22
N LYS A 5 -25.97 28.80 42.28
CA LYS A 5 -27.36 28.39 42.00
C LYS A 5 -27.83 28.66 40.57
N LYS A 6 -27.24 29.64 39.86
CA LYS A 6 -27.63 29.95 38.48
C LYS A 6 -27.01 29.01 37.43
N LEU A 7 -25.85 28.42 37.72
CA LEU A 7 -25.16 27.54 36.78
C LEU A 7 -25.81 26.15 36.66
N LEU A 8 -26.42 25.64 37.74
CA LEU A 8 -27.08 24.34 37.72
C LEU A 8 -28.39 24.33 36.92
N ALA A 9 -29.15 25.42 36.96
CA ALA A 9 -30.43 25.52 36.26
C ALA A 9 -30.26 25.61 34.73
N THR A 10 -29.17 26.20 34.25
CA THR A 10 -28.90 26.33 32.80
C THR A 10 -28.42 25.02 32.18
N VAL A 11 -27.72 24.17 32.94
CA VAL A 11 -27.29 22.83 32.47
C VAL A 11 -28.47 21.86 32.41
N LEU A 12 -29.41 21.95 33.36
CA LEU A 12 -30.60 21.08 33.40
C LEU A 12 -31.63 21.38 32.30
N LEU A 13 -31.75 22.63 31.81
CA LEU A 13 -32.60 22.93 30.64
C LEU A 13 -31.93 22.62 29.29
N GLY A 14 -30.60 22.60 29.21
CA GLY A 14 -29.87 22.25 27.98
C GLY A 14 -29.97 20.75 27.62
N CYS A 15 -30.12 19.89 28.64
CA CYS A 15 -30.22 18.44 28.43
C CYS A 15 -31.60 17.94 27.99
N VAL A 16 -32.66 18.76 28.07
CA VAL A 16 -34.03 18.35 27.69
C VAL A 16 -34.34 18.65 26.21
N LEU A 17 -33.58 19.55 25.58
CA LEU A 17 -33.65 19.83 24.14
C LEU A 17 -32.63 19.02 23.33
N SER A 18 -31.71 18.34 24.00
CA SER A 18 -30.83 17.34 23.40
C SER A 18 -31.60 16.03 23.35
N GLY A 19 -32.62 15.98 22.49
CA GLY A 19 -33.36 14.78 22.20
C GLY A 19 -32.37 13.66 21.92
N SER A 20 -32.22 12.77 22.89
CA SER A 20 -31.66 11.45 22.71
C SER A 20 -32.57 10.73 21.72
N ALA A 21 -32.45 11.07 20.44
CA ALA A 21 -32.66 10.11 19.38
C ALA A 21 -31.58 9.07 19.65
N LEU A 22 -32.00 8.08 20.44
CA LEU A 22 -31.37 6.80 20.63
C LEU A 22 -30.70 6.44 19.30
N ALA A 23 -29.43 6.05 19.38
CA ALA A 23 -28.72 5.41 18.29
C ALA A 23 -29.57 4.25 17.77
N ASP A 24 -30.46 4.57 16.84
CA ASP A 24 -31.25 3.61 16.10
C ASP A 24 -30.20 2.76 15.41
N LYS A 25 -30.26 1.43 15.58
CA LYS A 25 -29.31 0.57 14.87
C LYS A 25 -29.41 0.96 13.41
N VAL A 26 -28.32 1.49 12.86
CA VAL A 26 -28.20 1.70 11.42
C VAL A 26 -28.26 0.29 10.85
N THR A 27 -29.45 -0.11 10.44
CA THR A 27 -29.64 -1.34 9.69
C THR A 27 -28.98 -1.12 8.35
N TYR A 28 -28.54 -2.22 7.74
CA TYR A 28 -28.00 -2.18 6.39
C TYR A 28 -28.91 -1.41 5.44
N ASP A 29 -30.23 -1.61 5.56
CA ASP A 29 -31.23 -0.94 4.72
C ASP A 29 -31.26 0.59 4.92
N LYS A 30 -31.09 1.09 6.16
CA LYS A 30 -30.99 2.54 6.43
C LYS A 30 -29.70 3.13 5.88
N ALA A 31 -28.57 2.43 6.03
CA ALA A 31 -27.31 2.88 5.44
C ALA A 31 -27.38 2.96 3.91
N VAL A 32 -28.02 1.97 3.27
CA VAL A 32 -28.25 1.97 1.82
C VAL A 32 -29.18 3.11 1.41
N ALA A 33 -30.28 3.33 2.12
CA ALA A 33 -31.22 4.41 1.84
C ALA A 33 -30.58 5.80 1.97
N ASP A 34 -29.79 6.05 3.01
CA ASP A 34 -29.06 7.31 3.19
C ASP A 34 -27.98 7.49 2.10
N SER A 35 -27.26 6.41 1.74
CA SER A 35 -26.28 6.47 0.66
C SER A 35 -26.91 6.73 -0.70
N LYS A 36 -28.18 6.33 -0.89
CA LYS A 36 -28.89 6.49 -2.15
C LYS A 36 -29.14 7.96 -2.49
N ALA A 37 -29.44 8.80 -1.50
CA ALA A 37 -29.58 10.25 -1.72
C ALA A 37 -28.29 10.89 -2.24
N TYR A 38 -27.13 10.47 -1.71
CA TYR A 38 -25.84 10.90 -2.22
C TYR A 38 -25.58 10.36 -3.64
N GLN A 39 -25.78 9.06 -3.87
CA GLN A 39 -25.60 8.42 -5.18
C GLN A 39 -26.49 9.02 -6.27
N ASP A 40 -27.74 9.34 -5.94
CA ASP A 40 -28.70 9.96 -6.85
C ASP A 40 -28.40 11.46 -7.08
N SER A 41 -27.67 12.11 -6.16
CA SER A 41 -27.20 13.51 -6.31
C SER A 41 -25.91 13.64 -7.12
N LEU A 42 -25.14 12.54 -7.24
CA LEU A 42 -23.95 12.54 -8.07
C LEU A 42 -24.41 12.72 -9.52
N PRO A 43 -23.78 13.60 -10.30
CA PRO A 43 -23.97 13.60 -11.74
C PRO A 43 -23.65 12.17 -12.20
N HIS A 44 -24.64 11.48 -12.78
CA HIS A 44 -24.41 10.22 -13.47
C HIS A 44 -23.58 10.54 -14.72
N TYR A 45 -22.30 10.84 -14.52
CA TYR A 45 -21.32 10.73 -15.59
C TYR A 45 -21.47 9.31 -16.09
N GLU A 46 -21.85 9.17 -17.36
CA GLU A 46 -21.79 7.86 -18.00
C GLU A 46 -20.40 7.29 -17.70
N ASN A 47 -20.34 6.01 -17.31
CA ASN A 47 -19.06 5.35 -17.12
C ASN A 47 -18.15 5.74 -18.29
N GLU A 48 -16.97 6.30 -17.99
CA GLU A 48 -16.07 6.79 -19.02
C GLU A 48 -15.89 5.71 -20.07
N ARG A 49 -16.36 5.99 -21.29
CA ARG A 49 -16.41 5.03 -22.39
C ARG A 49 -15.04 4.87 -23.05
N SER A 50 -14.09 5.72 -22.68
CA SER A 50 -12.73 5.76 -23.16
C SER A 50 -11.74 5.90 -22.00
N GLY A 51 -10.53 5.41 -22.20
CA GLY A 51 -9.42 5.69 -21.28
C GLY A 51 -8.94 7.14 -21.37
N LEU A 52 -7.81 7.42 -20.72
CA LEU A 52 -7.17 8.74 -20.70
C LEU A 52 -7.08 9.35 -22.10
N GLY A 53 -7.49 10.61 -22.23
CA GLY A 53 -7.36 11.37 -23.45
C GLY A 53 -5.89 11.68 -23.80
N PRO A 54 -5.60 12.09 -25.05
CA PRO A 54 -4.24 12.44 -25.48
C PRO A 54 -3.59 13.52 -24.61
N ASP A 55 -4.38 14.45 -24.09
CA ASP A 55 -3.93 15.53 -23.21
C ASP A 55 -3.68 15.06 -21.77
N GLU A 56 -4.21 13.90 -21.40
CA GLU A 56 -4.05 13.27 -20.09
C GLU A 56 -2.94 12.20 -20.08
N THR A 57 -2.54 11.72 -21.27
CA THR A 57 -1.31 10.94 -21.42
C THR A 57 -0.13 11.87 -21.23
N GLY A 58 0.35 11.99 -19.98
CA GLY A 58 1.43 12.89 -19.60
C GLY A 58 2.56 12.90 -20.64
N GLY A 59 2.91 14.11 -21.12
CA GLY A 59 3.82 14.30 -22.24
C GLY A 59 5.17 13.59 -22.06
N GLU A 60 5.93 13.45 -23.15
CA GLU A 60 7.19 12.70 -23.16
C GLU A 60 8.25 13.19 -22.13
N ASN A 61 8.06 14.35 -21.52
CA ASN A 61 8.93 14.91 -20.49
C ASN A 61 8.35 14.81 -19.06
N SER A 62 7.31 14.01 -18.82
CA SER A 62 6.73 13.83 -17.49
C SER A 62 7.69 13.09 -16.54
N ALA A 63 7.79 13.57 -15.30
CA ALA A 63 8.76 13.12 -14.30
C ALA A 63 8.50 11.70 -13.72
N ASN A 64 7.46 10.98 -14.17
CA ASN A 64 7.00 9.72 -13.58
C ASN A 64 6.72 8.65 -14.65
N LYS A 65 7.64 8.44 -15.60
CA LYS A 65 7.48 7.36 -16.57
C LYS A 65 7.65 6.01 -15.89
N MET A 66 6.74 5.08 -16.19
CA MET A 66 6.89 3.69 -15.79
C MET A 66 7.86 2.98 -16.74
N GLY A 67 8.77 2.18 -16.18
CA GLY A 67 9.67 1.28 -16.90
C GLY A 67 9.57 -0.14 -16.35
N LYS A 68 10.54 -0.98 -16.71
CA LYS A 68 10.71 -2.32 -16.15
C LYS A 68 12.07 -2.49 -15.52
N TRP A 69 12.14 -3.27 -14.45
CA TRP A 69 13.42 -3.60 -13.82
C TRP A 69 14.28 -4.47 -14.73
N VAL A 70 15.50 -4.00 -15.00
CA VAL A 70 16.50 -4.71 -15.80
C VAL A 70 17.72 -5.01 -14.94
N LYS A 71 18.25 -6.23 -15.04
CA LYS A 71 19.53 -6.63 -14.42
C LYS A 71 20.68 -6.04 -15.23
N LEU A 72 21.57 -5.29 -14.58
CA LEU A 72 22.73 -4.66 -15.22
C LEU A 72 24.00 -5.51 -15.06
N GLY A 73 24.08 -6.35 -14.04
CA GLY A 73 25.22 -7.22 -13.78
C GLY A 73 25.18 -7.81 -12.39
N SER A 74 25.90 -8.91 -12.16
CA SER A 74 26.05 -9.52 -10.85
C SER A 74 26.81 -8.59 -9.90
N SER A 75 26.35 -8.50 -8.65
CA SER A 75 26.98 -7.67 -7.62
C SER A 75 26.71 -8.26 -6.25
N THR A 76 27.53 -7.85 -5.28
CA THR A 76 27.29 -8.01 -3.86
C THR A 76 26.80 -6.69 -3.27
N MET A 77 25.90 -6.72 -2.31
CA MET A 77 25.52 -5.53 -1.54
C MET A 77 26.38 -5.46 -0.28
N LEU A 78 27.29 -4.48 -0.22
CA LEU A 78 28.24 -4.35 0.88
C LEU A 78 27.62 -3.67 2.10
N ASN A 79 26.65 -2.78 1.88
CA ASN A 79 25.98 -2.01 2.93
C ASN A 79 24.51 -1.76 2.55
N ALA A 80 23.63 -1.65 3.56
CA ALA A 80 22.20 -1.43 3.36
C ALA A 80 21.87 -0.10 2.65
N GLY A 81 22.77 0.90 2.69
CA GLY A 81 22.59 2.20 2.02
C GLY A 81 23.15 2.28 0.59
N GLN A 82 23.74 1.22 0.06
CA GLN A 82 24.39 1.26 -1.27
C GLN A 82 23.38 1.39 -2.42
N TYR A 83 22.15 0.92 -2.20
CA TYR A 83 21.07 0.96 -3.17
C TYR A 83 19.83 1.55 -2.50
N ALA A 84 19.07 2.35 -3.24
CA ALA A 84 17.84 2.96 -2.73
C ALA A 84 16.76 1.90 -2.44
N SER A 85 16.74 0.82 -3.24
CA SER A 85 15.74 -0.23 -3.17
C SER A 85 16.38 -1.62 -3.22
N VAL A 86 16.03 -2.47 -2.27
CA VAL A 86 16.34 -3.91 -2.30
C VAL A 86 15.10 -4.66 -2.79
N LEU A 87 15.27 -5.37 -3.90
CA LEU A 87 14.18 -5.96 -4.65
C LEU A 87 14.19 -7.48 -4.52
N ALA A 88 13.01 -8.07 -4.56
CA ALA A 88 12.86 -9.52 -4.60
C ALA A 88 13.49 -10.11 -5.88
N PRO A 89 13.96 -11.37 -5.86
CA PRO A 89 14.54 -12.06 -7.01
C PRO A 89 13.65 -12.03 -8.26
N SER A 90 12.32 -11.99 -8.06
CA SER A 90 11.29 -11.95 -9.10
C SER A 90 11.00 -10.55 -9.66
N ALA A 91 11.69 -9.52 -9.20
CA ALA A 91 11.44 -8.13 -9.61
C ALA A 91 11.82 -7.85 -11.06
N THR A 92 12.66 -8.67 -11.68
CA THR A 92 13.05 -8.47 -13.09
C THR A 92 11.83 -8.47 -14.01
N GLY A 93 11.72 -7.46 -14.87
CA GLY A 93 10.60 -7.27 -15.78
C GLY A 93 9.32 -6.74 -15.13
N LYS A 94 9.28 -6.54 -13.80
CA LYS A 94 8.17 -5.88 -13.11
C LYS A 94 8.23 -4.37 -13.31
N SER A 95 7.06 -3.74 -13.31
CA SER A 95 6.91 -2.30 -13.48
C SER A 95 7.55 -1.51 -12.33
N CYS A 96 8.14 -0.38 -12.65
CA CYS A 96 8.82 0.51 -11.71
C CYS A 96 8.91 1.94 -12.26
N LEU A 97 9.39 2.89 -11.48
CA LEU A 97 9.64 4.25 -11.96
C LEU A 97 10.98 4.31 -12.70
N LYS A 98 10.94 4.75 -13.96
CA LYS A 98 12.11 4.80 -14.83
C LYS A 98 13.24 5.64 -14.23
N GLY A 99 14.46 5.12 -14.28
CA GLY A 99 15.65 5.73 -13.68
C GLY A 99 15.91 5.32 -12.22
N GLU A 100 14.96 4.62 -11.57
CA GLU A 100 15.19 4.07 -10.23
C GLU A 100 16.30 3.01 -10.27
N LYS A 101 17.21 3.06 -9.28
CA LYS A 101 18.32 2.12 -9.14
C LYS A 101 18.08 1.26 -7.91
N GLY A 102 18.27 -0.04 -8.06
CA GLY A 102 18.06 -1.01 -6.99
C GLY A 102 19.03 -2.17 -7.06
N PHE A 103 18.85 -3.09 -6.12
CA PHE A 103 19.55 -4.35 -6.06
C PHE A 103 18.56 -5.50 -5.99
N ILE A 104 18.60 -6.40 -6.97
CA ILE A 104 17.78 -7.62 -6.98
C ILE A 104 18.54 -8.69 -6.21
N ALA A 105 18.05 -9.01 -5.01
CA ALA A 105 18.62 -10.03 -4.15
C ALA A 105 18.51 -11.42 -4.80
N SER A 106 19.48 -12.29 -4.54
CA SER A 106 19.35 -13.72 -4.86
C SER A 106 18.65 -14.46 -3.74
N THR A 107 18.34 -15.73 -3.98
CA THR A 107 17.93 -16.66 -2.93
C THR A 107 19.10 -17.53 -2.52
N ARG A 108 19.30 -17.72 -1.22
CA ARG A 108 20.14 -18.78 -0.68
C ARG A 108 19.26 -19.85 -0.04
N SER A 109 19.62 -21.11 -0.26
CA SER A 109 18.97 -22.25 0.37
C SER A 109 19.91 -22.87 1.38
N LYS A 110 19.46 -23.05 2.62
CA LYS A 110 20.22 -23.73 3.67
C LYS A 110 19.51 -25.03 4.02
N CYS A 111 20.27 -26.12 4.12
CA CYS A 111 19.73 -27.35 4.68
C CYS A 111 19.46 -27.17 6.17
N VAL A 112 18.23 -27.44 6.61
CA VAL A 112 17.82 -27.37 8.01
C VAL A 112 17.62 -28.75 8.63
N GLN A 113 17.51 -29.79 7.82
CA GLN A 113 17.36 -31.16 8.31
C GLN A 113 18.08 -32.15 7.40
N TRP A 114 19.11 -32.79 7.95
CA TRP A 114 19.88 -33.84 7.28
C TRP A 114 19.36 -35.22 7.67
N ASN A 115 19.62 -36.22 6.83
CA ASN A 115 19.50 -37.61 7.22
C ASN A 115 20.51 -37.98 8.32
N SER A 116 20.21 -39.06 9.05
CA SER A 116 21.17 -39.65 9.98
C SER A 116 22.36 -40.16 9.15
N GLY A 117 23.45 -39.39 9.14
CA GLY A 117 24.61 -39.61 8.25
C GLY A 117 25.05 -38.38 7.44
N GLY A 118 24.26 -37.30 7.39
CA GLY A 118 24.69 -36.00 6.82
C GLY A 118 24.88 -35.96 5.30
N SER A 119 24.50 -37.02 4.59
CA SER A 119 24.72 -37.21 3.15
C SER A 119 23.55 -36.77 2.27
N PHE A 120 22.37 -36.59 2.84
CA PHE A 120 21.17 -36.14 2.14
C PHE A 120 20.38 -35.14 2.99
N CYS A 121 19.96 -34.04 2.38
CA CYS A 121 19.12 -33.04 3.04
C CYS A 121 17.63 -33.28 2.76
N TYR A 122 16.85 -33.48 3.81
CA TYR A 122 15.41 -33.68 3.72
C TYR A 122 14.62 -32.39 3.63
N LYS A 123 15.16 -31.30 4.18
CA LYS A 123 14.44 -30.02 4.24
C LYS A 123 15.39 -28.85 4.06
N TYR A 124 15.02 -27.99 3.11
CA TYR A 124 15.71 -26.74 2.85
C TYR A 124 14.86 -25.57 3.31
N GLU A 125 15.53 -24.55 3.83
CA GLU A 125 14.97 -23.23 4.09
C GLU A 125 15.57 -22.24 3.11
N THR A 126 14.72 -21.49 2.41
CA THR A 126 15.12 -20.50 1.41
C THR A 126 14.99 -19.10 2.00
N SER A 127 16.05 -18.30 1.90
CA SER A 127 16.07 -16.90 2.35
C SER A 127 16.68 -16.01 1.27
N LEU A 128 16.47 -14.70 1.38
CA LEU A 128 17.16 -13.73 0.52
C LEU A 128 18.64 -13.65 0.90
N SER A 129 19.51 -13.59 -0.10
CA SER A 129 20.94 -13.34 0.05
C SER A 129 21.30 -12.03 -0.63
N MET A 130 22.03 -11.21 0.12
CA MET A 130 22.59 -9.94 -0.34
C MET A 130 24.05 -10.10 -0.77
N ASP A 131 24.66 -11.23 -0.43
CA ASP A 131 26.05 -11.57 -0.76
C ASP A 131 26.21 -11.78 -2.27
N ASN A 132 25.17 -12.29 -2.91
CA ASN A 132 25.10 -12.50 -4.35
C ASN A 132 23.77 -11.96 -4.86
N GLY A 133 23.79 -11.12 -5.89
CA GLY A 133 22.58 -10.58 -6.50
C GLY A 133 22.91 -9.80 -7.75
N PHE A 134 22.02 -8.89 -8.14
CA PHE A 134 22.19 -8.10 -9.36
C PHE A 134 21.97 -6.62 -9.10
N LYS A 135 22.89 -5.79 -9.59
CA LYS A 135 22.59 -4.38 -9.77
C LYS A 135 21.45 -4.25 -10.78
N ALA A 136 20.46 -3.44 -10.47
CA ALA A 136 19.29 -3.25 -11.31
C ALA A 136 18.96 -1.78 -11.52
N GLU A 137 18.33 -1.49 -12.64
CA GLU A 137 17.82 -0.17 -12.99
C GLU A 137 16.47 -0.33 -13.70
N CYS A 138 15.55 0.58 -13.39
CA CYS A 138 14.28 0.65 -14.08
C CYS A 138 14.43 1.38 -15.41
N ARG A 139 14.11 0.71 -16.52
CA ARG A 139 14.31 1.24 -17.89
C ARG A 139 13.02 1.28 -18.69
#